data_AF-A0A3B9AFI1-F1
#
_entry.id   AF-A0A3B9AFI1-F1
#
_cell.length_a   1.000
_cell.length_b   1.000
_cell.length_c   1.000
_cell.angle_alpha   90.00
_cell.angle_beta   90.00
_cell.angle_gamma   90.00
#
_symmetry.space_group_name_H-M   'P 1'
#
loop_
_entity.id
_entity.type
_entity.pdbx_description
1 polymer ?
#
loop_
_entity_poly.entity_id
_entity_poly.type
_entity_poly.pdbx_seq_one_letter_code
_entity_poly.pdbx_strand_id
1 'polypeptide(L)' 'VPAMPVGSPGMEVDDRFMPYEVLLLKDDGSTEVYVRVTTPAQQYR' A
#
# COMPACT_ATOMS: atom_id res chain seq x y z
N VAL A 1 -15.21 -3.86 -7.58
CA VAL A 1 -13.78 -4.13 -7.87
C VAL A 1 -12.97 -3.39 -6.80
N PRO A 2 -12.10 -4.04 -6.02
CA PRO A 2 -11.29 -3.35 -5.00
C PRO A 2 -10.43 -2.27 -5.68
N ALA A 3 -10.30 -1.10 -5.06
CA ALA A 3 -9.48 -0.02 -5.60
C ALA A 3 -8.00 -0.43 -5.58
N MET A 4 -7.38 -0.57 -6.75
CA MET A 4 -5.92 -0.74 -6.84
C MET A 4 -5.28 0.66 -6.80
N PRO A 5 -4.48 0.99 -5.78
CA PRO A 5 -3.89 2.32 -5.68
C PRO A 5 -2.83 2.52 -6.75
N VAL A 6 -3.02 3.53 -7.60
CA VAL A 6 -2.02 3.96 -8.59
C VAL A 6 -0.71 4.31 -7.87
N GLY A 7 0.39 3.79 -8.40
CA GLY A 7 1.73 3.96 -7.83
C GLY A 7 2.11 2.91 -6.78
N SER A 8 1.27 1.90 -6.50
CA SER A 8 1.73 0.70 -5.78
C SER A 8 2.69 -0.13 -6.67
N PRO A 9 3.51 -1.02 -6.10
CA PRO A 9 4.38 -1.89 -6.89
C PRO A 9 3.59 -2.66 -7.96
N GLY A 10 4.00 -2.55 -9.23
CA GLY A 10 3.33 -3.14 -10.40
C GLY A 10 2.13 -2.35 -10.93
N MET A 11 1.82 -1.18 -10.36
CA MET A 11 0.77 -0.25 -10.76
C MET A 11 1.31 1.18 -10.96
N GLU A 12 2.59 1.31 -11.26
CA GLU A 12 3.27 2.58 -11.51
C GLU A 12 2.73 3.24 -12.78
N VAL A 13 2.34 4.51 -12.69
CA VAL A 13 1.87 5.31 -13.83
C VAL A 13 2.50 6.69 -13.73
N ASP A 14 3.45 6.99 -14.62
CA ASP A 14 4.25 8.23 -14.60
C ASP A 14 4.79 8.52 -13.17
N ASP A 15 4.70 9.78 -12.73
CA ASP A 15 5.05 10.22 -11.38
C ASP A 15 3.85 10.20 -10.40
N ARG A 16 2.78 9.46 -10.74
CA ARG A 16 1.55 9.43 -9.92
C ARG A 16 1.66 8.41 -8.81
N PHE A 17 1.39 8.88 -7.60
CA PHE A 17 1.39 8.06 -6.39
C PHE A 17 0.17 8.37 -5.53
N MET A 18 -0.53 7.34 -5.10
CA MET A 18 -1.59 7.44 -4.09
C MET A 18 -1.13 6.78 -2.79
N PRO A 19 -1.19 7.48 -1.65
CA PRO A 19 -0.90 6.87 -0.35
C PRO A 19 -1.77 5.64 -0.08
N TYR A 20 -1.19 4.63 0.55
CA TYR A 20 -1.91 3.40 0.91
C TYR A 20 -1.40 2.81 2.23
N GLU A 21 -2.20 1.94 2.81
CA GLU A 21 -1.86 1.17 4.01
C GLU A 21 -1.62 -0.29 3.64
N VAL A 22 -0.59 -0.90 4.22
CA VAL A 22 -0.39 -2.34 4.18
C VAL A 22 -0.99 -2.92 5.46
N LEU A 23 -1.91 -3.85 5.31
CA LEU A 23 -2.58 -4.49 6.43
C LEU A 23 -1.93 -5.83 6.75
N LEU A 24 -1.63 -6.07 8.02
CA LEU A 24 -1.29 -7.39 8.55
C LEU A 24 -2.59 -8.12 8.89
N LEU A 25 -2.73 -9.34 8.37
CA LEU A 25 -3.80 -10.26 8.77
C LEU A 25 -3.31 -11.13 9.92
N LYS A 26 -4.04 -11.13 11.03
CA LYS A 26 -3.75 -11.97 12.20
C LYS A 26 -4.43 -13.33 12.09
N ASP A 27 -3.96 -14.30 12.87
CA ASP A 27 -4.51 -15.66 12.89
C ASP A 27 -6.00 -15.70 13.31
N ASP A 28 -6.45 -14.71 14.08
CA ASP A 28 -7.85 -14.56 14.48
C ASP A 28 -8.75 -13.92 13.39
N GLY A 29 -8.18 -13.61 12.22
CA GLY A 29 -8.86 -12.99 11.10
C GLY A 29 -9.04 -11.47 11.23
N SER A 30 -8.59 -10.86 12.33
CA SER A 30 -8.54 -9.40 12.45
C SER A 30 -7.38 -8.82 11.64
N THR A 31 -7.45 -7.52 11.35
CA THR A 31 -6.40 -6.80 10.62
C THR A 31 -5.84 -5.66 11.45
N GLU A 32 -4.57 -5.35 11.24
CA GLU A 32 -3.94 -4.14 11.76
C GLU A 32 -3.09 -3.46 10.69
N VAL A 33 -2.87 -2.15 10.82
CA VAL A 33 -2.00 -1.42 9.90
C VAL A 33 -0.55 -1.77 10.21
N TYR A 34 0.11 -2.46 9.29
CA TYR A 34 1.52 -2.80 9.38
C TYR A 34 2.41 -1.60 9.07
N VAL A 35 2.14 -0.93 7.95
CA VAL A 35 2.84 0.29 7.55
C VAL A 35 1.93 1.21 6.73
N ARG A 36 2.17 2.51 6.84
CA ARG A 36 1.58 3.54 5.97
C ARG A 36 2.62 4.01 4.98
N VAL A 37 2.34 3.85 3.69
CA VAL A 37 3.19 4.34 2.60
C VAL A 37 2.60 5.66 2.12
N THR A 38 3.21 6.77 2.55
CA THR A 38 2.79 8.14 2.21
C THR A 38 3.67 8.79 1.15
N THR A 39 4.80 8.16 0.81
CA THR A 39 5.70 8.62 -0.25
C THR A 39 6.23 7.44 -1.07
N PRO A 40 6.55 7.62 -2.36
CA PRO A 40 7.10 6.53 -3.20
C PRO A 40 8.39 5.91 -2.63
N ALA A 41 9.27 6.71 -2.02
CA ALA A 41 10.55 6.23 -1.48
C ALA A 41 10.39 5.22 -0.33
N GLN A 42 9.25 5.20 0.36
CA GLN A 42 8.99 4.26 1.45
C GLN A 42 8.68 2.83 0.96
N GLN A 43 8.46 2.61 -0.34
CA GLN A 43 8.22 1.28 -0.90
C GLN A 43 9.45 0.38 -0.90
N TYR A 44 10.64 0.97 -0.83
CA TYR A 44 11.94 0.29 -1.01
C TYR A 44 12.77 0.22 0.27
N ARG A 45 12.18 0.59 1.42
CA ARG A 45 12.84 0.54 2.73
C ARG A 45 12.17 -0.49 3.61
#